data_AF-A0A1W1XVN8-F1
#
_entry.id   AF-A0A1W1XVN8-F1
#
_cell.length_a   1.000
_cell.length_b   1.000
_cell.length_c   1.000
_cell.angle_alpha   90.00
_cell.angle_beta   90.00
_cell.angle_gamma   90.00
#
_symmetry.space_group_name_H-M   'P 1'
#
loop_
_entity.id
_entity.type
_entity.pdbx_description
1 polymer ?
#
loop_
_entity_poly.entity_id
_entity_poly.type
_entity_poly.pdbx_seq_one_letter_code
_entity_poly.pdbx_strand_id
1 'polypeptide(L)'
;MKYTLNEKAASFNTEIFNTTLRIVEDTSNPLYKIPIFLSYATPYNKLQVKFLSEIIKMLKLNLLFPRTLGTTDQYTETNLTSIRRMILSTYGMISIAFNRIYIKKAIALNATSNVETFKNFWVSSPYLQIEPAMAYQHGLPLMVMIERNFRQNITQNSNFGGIYAANSLPLNIIVVDISTEKSIAEFFNSAFWNESFMDWIGQVRNAYTIQTEPDFKYEC
;
A
#
# COMPACT_ATOMS: atom_id res chain seq x y z
N MET A 1 -45.58 31.09 -14.90
CA MET A 1 -44.93 29.76 -14.84
C MET A 1 -43.45 29.90 -15.22
N LYS A 2 -42.58 30.37 -14.31
CA LYS A 2 -41.12 30.46 -14.50
C LYS A 2 -40.44 30.80 -13.15
N TYR A 3 -40.49 29.88 -12.18
CA TYR A 3 -39.72 30.01 -10.93
C TYR A 3 -39.20 28.68 -10.35
N THR A 4 -39.32 27.55 -11.05
CA THR A 4 -39.11 26.22 -10.44
C THR A 4 -37.77 25.53 -10.72
N LEU A 5 -36.87 26.12 -11.53
CA LEU A 5 -35.61 25.45 -11.92
C LEU A 5 -34.38 25.89 -11.10
N ASN A 6 -34.31 27.14 -10.65
CA ASN A 6 -33.14 27.65 -9.91
C ASN A 6 -33.13 27.24 -8.42
N GLU A 7 -34.29 27.09 -7.78
CA GLU A 7 -34.38 26.70 -6.37
C GLU A 7 -34.03 25.21 -6.15
N LYS A 8 -34.40 24.34 -7.10
CA LYS A 8 -34.05 22.91 -7.05
C LYS A 8 -32.56 22.66 -7.26
N ALA A 9 -31.90 23.42 -8.13
CA ALA A 9 -30.46 23.32 -8.34
C ALA A 9 -29.66 23.84 -7.14
N ALA A 10 -30.15 24.90 -6.48
CA ALA A 10 -29.58 25.42 -5.24
C ALA A 10 -29.77 24.42 -4.08
N SER A 11 -30.96 23.87 -3.88
CA SER A 11 -31.22 22.89 -2.82
C SER A 11 -30.44 21.60 -3.01
N PHE A 12 -30.32 21.10 -4.25
CA PHE A 12 -29.56 19.90 -4.59
C PHE A 12 -28.05 20.08 -4.33
N ASN A 13 -27.49 21.24 -4.65
CA ASN A 13 -26.09 21.55 -4.35
C ASN A 13 -25.84 21.71 -2.84
N THR A 14 -26.78 22.26 -2.08
CA THR A 14 -26.69 22.33 -0.61
C THR A 14 -26.80 20.95 0.03
N GLU A 15 -27.64 20.07 -0.51
CA GLU A 15 -27.83 18.70 -0.03
C GLU A 15 -26.60 17.82 -0.31
N ILE A 16 -25.99 17.94 -1.50
CA ILE A 16 -24.71 17.29 -1.84
C ILE A 16 -23.58 17.83 -0.95
N PHE A 17 -23.53 19.15 -0.73
CA PHE A 17 -22.51 19.78 0.11
C PHE A 17 -22.63 19.32 1.57
N ASN A 18 -23.85 19.25 2.11
CA ASN A 18 -24.11 18.76 3.46
C ASN A 18 -23.87 17.25 3.61
N THR A 19 -24.16 16.46 2.57
CA THR A 19 -23.84 15.03 2.52
C THR A 19 -22.33 14.82 2.50
N THR A 20 -21.60 15.65 1.75
CA THR A 20 -20.14 15.62 1.68
C THR A 20 -19.52 16.02 3.02
N LEU A 21 -20.04 17.05 3.68
CA LEU A 21 -19.61 17.47 5.03
C LEU A 21 -19.88 16.39 6.08
N ARG A 22 -21.04 15.73 6.03
CA ARG A 22 -21.34 14.58 6.90
C ARG A 22 -20.40 13.40 6.68
N ILE A 23 -20.08 13.05 5.43
CA ILE A 23 -19.08 12.02 5.13
C ILE A 23 -17.71 12.43 5.66
N VAL A 24 -17.34 13.71 5.57
CA VAL A 24 -16.08 14.24 6.11
C VAL A 24 -16.06 14.21 7.65
N GLU A 25 -17.17 14.51 8.32
CA GLU A 25 -17.32 14.40 9.78
C GLU A 25 -17.34 12.94 10.25
N ASP A 26 -18.08 12.06 9.59
CA ASP A 26 -18.14 10.63 9.92
C ASP A 26 -16.80 9.94 9.67
N THR A 27 -16.07 10.34 8.61
CA THR A 27 -14.70 9.88 8.35
C THR A 27 -13.66 10.54 9.27
N SER A 28 -14.01 11.51 10.10
CA SER A 28 -13.09 12.11 11.06
C SER A 28 -13.02 11.36 12.40
N ASN A 29 -13.97 10.46 12.67
CA ASN A 29 -14.04 9.68 13.90
C ASN A 29 -13.06 8.47 13.87
N PRO A 30 -12.05 8.40 14.77
CA PRO A 30 -11.10 7.30 14.82
C PRO A 30 -11.71 5.94 15.23
N LEU A 31 -12.94 5.90 15.75
CA LEU A 31 -13.64 4.65 16.13
C LEU A 31 -14.09 3.78 14.95
N TYR A 32 -14.05 4.28 13.70
CA TYR A 32 -14.60 3.57 12.54
C TYR A 32 -13.57 3.20 11.47
N LYS A 33 -12.26 3.24 11.79
CA LYS A 33 -11.23 2.92 10.80
C LYS A 33 -10.35 1.76 11.22
N ILE A 34 -10.23 0.79 10.32
CA ILE A 34 -9.36 -0.36 10.51
C ILE A 34 -7.91 0.08 10.25
N PRO A 35 -7.00 -0.03 11.24
CA PRO A 35 -5.61 0.34 11.05
C PRO A 35 -4.90 -0.64 10.13
N ILE A 36 -4.22 -0.11 9.12
CA ILE A 36 -3.39 -0.88 8.18
C ILE A 36 -1.97 -0.29 8.17
N PHE A 37 -0.97 -1.15 7.99
CA PHE A 37 0.40 -0.71 7.83
C PHE A 37 0.65 -0.33 6.36
N LEU A 38 0.85 0.96 6.11
CA LEU A 38 1.28 1.47 4.81
C LEU A 38 2.79 1.67 4.85
N SER A 39 3.52 0.67 4.37
CA SER A 39 4.98 0.69 4.21
C SER A 39 5.33 1.15 2.81
N TYR A 40 6.21 2.13 2.70
CA TYR A 40 6.73 2.59 1.42
C TYR A 40 8.16 3.09 1.59
N ALA A 41 8.96 2.92 0.55
CA ALA A 41 10.20 3.68 0.46
C ALA A 41 9.85 5.17 0.32
N THR A 42 10.57 6.07 1.01
CA THR A 42 10.29 7.52 0.91
C THR A 42 10.26 7.97 -0.56
N PRO A 43 9.19 8.61 -1.05
CA PRO A 43 9.18 9.15 -2.41
C PRO A 43 10.32 10.14 -2.61
N TYR A 44 11.00 10.12 -3.76
CA TYR A 44 12.04 11.11 -4.10
C TYR A 44 11.65 12.02 -5.27
N ASN A 45 10.55 11.72 -5.97
CA ASN A 45 10.08 12.49 -7.11
C ASN A 45 8.55 12.73 -7.05
N LYS A 46 8.08 13.68 -7.85
CA LYS A 46 6.66 14.11 -7.87
C LYS A 46 5.70 12.98 -8.29
N LEU A 47 6.13 12.07 -9.16
CA LEU A 47 5.30 10.98 -9.65
C LEU A 47 5.08 9.91 -8.58
N GLN A 48 6.11 9.55 -7.81
CA GLN A 48 5.98 8.68 -6.64
C GLN A 48 5.10 9.30 -5.55
N VAL A 49 5.25 10.62 -5.30
CA VAL A 49 4.38 11.34 -4.36
C VAL A 49 2.92 11.29 -4.82
N LYS A 50 2.66 11.52 -6.12
CA LYS A 50 1.32 11.45 -6.71
C LYS A 50 0.72 10.04 -6.56
N PHE A 51 1.49 9.01 -6.92
CA PHE A 51 1.07 7.62 -6.77
C PHE A 51 0.71 7.28 -5.32
N LEU A 52 1.58 7.62 -4.37
CA LEU A 52 1.34 7.40 -2.94
C LEU A 52 0.09 8.16 -2.44
N SER A 53 -0.10 9.39 -2.91
CA SER A 53 -1.25 10.23 -2.52
C SER A 53 -2.57 9.61 -2.97
N GLU A 54 -2.63 9.04 -4.18
CA GLU A 54 -3.82 8.34 -4.66
C GLU A 54 -4.11 7.07 -3.84
N ILE A 55 -3.10 6.28 -3.48
CA ILE A 55 -3.27 5.13 -2.56
C ILE A 55 -3.86 5.58 -1.22
N ILE A 56 -3.27 6.61 -0.59
CA ILE A 56 -3.74 7.14 0.70
C ILE A 56 -5.19 7.62 0.60
N LYS A 57 -5.53 8.31 -0.48
CA LYS A 57 -6.91 8.78 -0.73
C LYS A 57 -7.88 7.60 -0.84
N MET A 58 -7.53 6.57 -1.62
CA MET A 58 -8.38 5.38 -1.78
C MET A 58 -8.57 4.60 -0.48
N LEU A 59 -7.52 4.46 0.34
CA LEU A 59 -7.61 3.85 1.66
C LEU A 59 -8.58 4.60 2.58
N LYS A 60 -8.46 5.94 2.62
CA LYS A 60 -9.35 6.80 3.42
C LYS A 60 -10.81 6.72 2.96
N LEU A 61 -11.06 6.70 1.65
CA LEU A 61 -12.40 6.55 1.08
C LEU A 61 -13.04 5.20 1.43
N ASN A 62 -12.24 4.18 1.74
CA ASN A 62 -12.70 2.85 2.14
C ASN A 62 -12.68 2.62 3.67
N LEU A 63 -12.59 3.70 4.46
CA LEU A 63 -12.56 3.69 5.92
C LEU A 63 -11.39 2.88 6.51
N LEU A 64 -10.26 2.85 5.81
CA LEU A 64 -9.01 2.30 6.33
C LEU A 64 -8.14 3.43 6.87
N PHE A 65 -7.39 3.13 7.94
CA PHE A 65 -6.46 4.08 8.57
C PHE A 65 -5.02 3.68 8.27
N PRO A 66 -4.38 4.25 7.23
CA PRO A 66 -2.98 3.98 6.94
C PRO A 66 -2.09 4.54 8.04
N ARG A 67 -1.22 3.67 8.58
CA ARG A 67 -0.19 4.01 9.55
C ARG A 67 1.18 3.77 8.94
N THR A 68 2.13 4.66 9.19
CA THR A 68 3.50 4.59 8.66
C THR A 68 4.49 5.00 9.74
N LEU A 69 5.48 4.14 9.99
CA LEU A 69 6.56 4.41 10.94
C LEU A 69 7.36 5.66 10.55
N GLY A 70 7.69 6.47 11.54
CA GLY A 70 8.41 7.73 11.37
C GLY A 70 7.56 8.87 10.81
N THR A 71 6.34 8.60 10.32
CA THR A 71 5.43 9.61 9.75
C THR A 71 4.22 9.83 10.64
N THR A 72 3.35 8.83 10.80
CA THR A 72 2.15 8.92 11.67
C THR A 72 2.43 8.35 13.05
N ASP A 73 3.36 7.40 13.14
CA ASP A 73 3.67 6.67 14.35
C ASP A 73 5.17 6.74 14.62
N GLN A 74 5.53 7.17 15.83
CA GLN A 74 6.90 7.19 16.31
C GLN A 74 6.97 6.38 17.60
N TYR A 75 7.90 5.44 17.64
CA TYR A 75 8.20 4.66 18.83
C TYR A 75 9.63 4.93 19.26
N THR A 76 9.88 4.95 20.57
CA THR A 76 11.22 5.11 21.16
C THR A 76 12.06 3.83 21.09
N GLU A 77 11.47 2.74 20.61
CA GLU A 77 12.07 1.41 20.53
C GLU A 77 13.01 1.27 19.32
N THR A 78 13.79 0.19 19.31
CA THR A 78 14.59 -0.18 18.12
C THR A 78 13.71 -0.41 16.89
N ASN A 79 14.29 -0.23 15.69
CA ASN A 79 13.53 -0.29 14.43
C ASN A 79 12.75 -1.61 14.24
N LEU A 80 13.35 -2.76 14.53
CA LEU A 80 12.67 -4.06 14.38
C LEU A 80 11.55 -4.25 15.41
N THR A 81 11.74 -3.77 16.64
CA THR A 81 10.68 -3.76 17.67
C THR A 81 9.52 -2.86 17.23
N SER A 82 9.84 -1.70 16.67
CA SER A 82 8.87 -0.74 16.12
C SER A 82 8.06 -1.34 14.96
N ILE A 83 8.71 -2.02 14.03
CA ILE A 83 8.07 -2.75 12.92
C ILE A 83 7.17 -3.85 13.45
N ARG A 84 7.66 -4.67 14.39
CA ARG A 84 6.85 -5.72 15.02
C ARG A 84 5.61 -5.15 15.69
N ARG A 85 5.74 -4.04 16.44
CA ARG A 85 4.61 -3.37 17.09
C ARG A 85 3.59 -2.86 16.07
N MET A 86 4.05 -2.29 14.96
CA MET A 86 3.17 -1.84 13.88
C MET A 86 2.38 -3.01 13.28
N ILE A 87 3.06 -4.12 12.97
CA ILE A 87 2.44 -5.34 12.44
C ILE A 87 1.39 -5.89 13.42
N LEU A 88 1.72 -6.00 14.72
CA LEU A 88 0.81 -6.51 15.75
C LEU A 88 -0.39 -5.59 16.04
N SER A 89 -0.38 -4.34 15.57
CA SER A 89 -1.44 -3.35 15.82
C SER A 89 -2.15 -2.89 14.54
N THR A 90 -2.04 -3.68 13.48
CA THR A 90 -2.69 -3.44 12.18
C THR A 90 -3.30 -4.74 11.66
N TYR A 91 -4.29 -4.62 10.78
CA TYR A 91 -5.08 -5.76 10.28
C TYR A 91 -4.84 -6.03 8.79
N GLY A 92 -3.86 -5.36 8.21
CA GLY A 92 -3.53 -5.44 6.81
C GLY A 92 -2.27 -4.63 6.52
N MET A 93 -1.61 -4.96 5.41
CA MET A 93 -0.43 -4.24 4.97
C MET A 93 -0.45 -3.98 3.47
N ILE A 94 -0.09 -2.74 3.10
CA ILE A 94 0.36 -2.41 1.74
C ILE A 94 1.85 -2.07 1.82
N SER A 95 2.64 -2.72 0.97
CA SER A 95 4.07 -2.42 0.78
C SER A 95 4.31 -1.85 -0.61
N ILE A 96 4.93 -0.67 -0.71
CA ILE A 96 5.23 -0.01 -1.98
C ILE A 96 6.75 0.18 -2.12
N ALA A 97 7.36 -0.67 -2.92
CA ALA A 97 8.79 -0.65 -3.19
C ALA A 97 9.10 0.29 -4.37
N PHE A 98 9.17 1.60 -4.08
CA PHE A 98 9.66 2.57 -5.05
C PHE A 98 11.14 2.34 -5.37
N ASN A 99 11.54 2.70 -6.59
CA ASN A 99 12.95 2.76 -6.97
C ASN A 99 13.64 3.82 -6.11
N ARG A 100 14.79 3.49 -5.50
CA ARG A 100 15.50 4.41 -4.58
C ARG A 100 16.99 4.49 -4.85
N ILE A 101 17.64 3.36 -5.02
CA ILE A 101 19.09 3.27 -5.14
C ILE A 101 19.40 2.82 -6.56
N TYR A 102 20.05 3.68 -7.34
CA TYR A 102 20.52 3.32 -8.68
C TYR A 102 21.92 2.71 -8.59
N ILE A 103 22.04 1.46 -9.01
CA ILE A 103 23.29 0.72 -9.03
C ILE A 103 23.81 0.67 -10.46
N LYS A 104 24.94 1.35 -10.71
CA LYS A 104 25.61 1.32 -12.00
C LYS A 104 26.21 -0.06 -12.30
N LYS A 105 26.82 -0.70 -11.30
CA LYS A 105 27.42 -2.03 -11.41
C LYS A 105 27.40 -2.74 -10.06
N ALA A 106 26.97 -4.01 -10.04
CA ALA A 106 27.15 -4.93 -8.93
C ALA A 106 27.80 -6.22 -9.45
N ILE A 107 28.60 -6.86 -8.60
CA ILE A 107 29.27 -8.13 -8.90
C ILE A 107 28.91 -9.10 -7.78
N ALA A 108 28.21 -10.20 -8.10
CA ALA A 108 27.91 -11.27 -7.17
C ALA A 108 28.91 -12.42 -7.34
N LEU A 109 29.13 -13.18 -6.26
CA LEU A 109 30.04 -14.33 -6.22
C LEU A 109 31.46 -13.98 -6.73
N ASN A 110 31.93 -12.79 -6.38
CA ASN A 110 33.24 -12.31 -6.79
C ASN A 110 34.33 -13.30 -6.34
N ALA A 111 35.35 -13.49 -7.18
CA ALA A 111 36.42 -14.48 -7.00
C ALA A 111 35.99 -15.96 -7.04
N THR A 112 34.83 -16.27 -7.62
CA THR A 112 34.43 -17.64 -7.97
C THR A 112 34.38 -17.84 -9.49
N SER A 113 34.23 -19.08 -9.97
CA SER A 113 34.01 -19.36 -11.40
C SER A 113 32.65 -18.88 -11.91
N ASN A 114 31.70 -18.57 -11.02
CA ASN A 114 30.33 -18.21 -11.34
C ASN A 114 30.06 -16.72 -11.07
N VAL A 115 31.02 -15.84 -11.41
CA VAL A 115 30.86 -14.39 -11.22
C VAL A 115 29.69 -13.87 -12.06
N GLU A 116 28.75 -13.19 -11.41
CA GLU A 116 27.61 -12.56 -12.07
C GLU A 116 27.73 -11.04 -11.98
N THR A 117 27.57 -10.34 -13.11
CA THR A 117 27.62 -8.88 -13.15
C THR A 117 26.26 -8.29 -13.52
N PHE A 118 25.77 -7.39 -12.68
CA PHE A 118 24.53 -6.64 -12.86
C PHE A 118 24.85 -5.18 -13.14
N LYS A 119 24.09 -4.53 -14.02
CA LYS A 119 24.36 -3.15 -14.44
C LYS A 119 23.07 -2.35 -14.59
N ASN A 120 23.14 -1.07 -14.23
CA ASN A 120 22.10 -0.07 -14.50
C ASN A 120 20.70 -0.44 -14.00
N PHE A 121 20.59 -0.87 -12.75
CA PHE A 121 19.31 -1.26 -12.15
C PHE A 121 19.03 -0.45 -10.88
N TRP A 122 17.76 -0.37 -10.54
CA TRP A 122 17.28 0.21 -9.29
C TRP A 122 17.05 -0.89 -8.26
N VAL A 123 17.21 -0.54 -6.99
CA VAL A 123 16.68 -1.31 -5.86
C VAL A 123 15.91 -0.38 -4.93
N SER A 124 15.00 -0.95 -4.15
CA SER A 124 14.23 -0.22 -3.13
C SER A 124 14.97 -0.20 -1.78
N SER A 125 14.30 0.31 -0.75
CA SER A 125 14.79 0.28 0.63
C SER A 125 14.90 -1.17 1.14
N PRO A 126 15.97 -1.56 1.85
CA PRO A 126 16.06 -2.87 2.48
C PRO A 126 14.92 -3.18 3.47
N TYR A 127 14.37 -2.15 4.14
CA TYR A 127 13.22 -2.33 5.05
C TYR A 127 11.98 -2.87 4.34
N LEU A 128 11.83 -2.58 3.05
CA LEU A 128 10.71 -3.05 2.24
C LEU A 128 10.85 -4.55 1.90
N GLN A 129 11.98 -5.19 2.24
CA GLN A 129 12.09 -6.65 2.27
C GLN A 129 11.66 -7.22 3.63
N ILE A 130 12.01 -6.52 4.72
CA ILE A 130 11.81 -6.98 6.10
C ILE A 130 10.34 -6.85 6.53
N GLU A 131 9.76 -5.67 6.36
CA GLU A 131 8.40 -5.35 6.84
C GLU A 131 7.33 -6.28 6.23
N PRO A 132 7.24 -6.44 4.90
CA PRO A 132 6.27 -7.39 4.31
C PRO A 132 6.61 -8.85 4.59
N ALA A 133 7.88 -9.23 4.76
CA ALA A 133 8.23 -10.59 5.20
C ALA A 133 7.69 -10.88 6.61
N MET A 134 7.85 -9.93 7.53
CA MET A 134 7.32 -10.05 8.89
C MET A 134 5.78 -10.03 8.91
N ALA A 135 5.14 -9.22 8.08
CA ALA A 135 3.69 -9.19 7.96
C ALA A 135 3.13 -10.50 7.38
N TYR A 136 3.80 -11.06 6.36
CA TYR A 136 3.47 -12.37 5.82
C TYR A 136 3.63 -13.46 6.89
N GLN A 137 4.74 -13.47 7.63
CA GLN A 137 4.96 -14.42 8.72
C GLN A 137 3.89 -14.29 9.82
N HIS A 138 3.39 -13.08 10.08
CA HIS A 138 2.30 -12.85 11.03
C HIS A 138 0.93 -13.28 10.49
N GLY A 139 0.77 -13.42 9.17
CA GLY A 139 -0.50 -13.76 8.53
C GLY A 139 -1.39 -12.56 8.24
N LEU A 140 -0.84 -11.35 8.10
CA LEU A 140 -1.63 -10.18 7.68
C LEU A 140 -2.01 -10.30 6.18
N PRO A 141 -3.23 -9.87 5.80
CA PRO A 141 -3.57 -9.59 4.41
C PRO A 141 -2.56 -8.62 3.79
N LEU A 142 -1.84 -9.07 2.77
CA LEU A 142 -0.67 -8.37 2.24
C LEU A 142 -0.86 -8.04 0.76
N MET A 143 -0.69 -6.76 0.43
CA MET A 143 -0.60 -6.28 -0.95
C MET A 143 0.78 -5.69 -1.19
N VAL A 144 1.54 -6.31 -2.10
CA VAL A 144 2.90 -5.89 -2.43
C VAL A 144 2.91 -5.24 -3.81
N MET A 145 3.40 -4.01 -3.87
CA MET A 145 3.58 -3.25 -5.09
C MET A 145 5.05 -2.91 -5.28
N ILE A 146 5.50 -2.95 -6.52
CA ILE A 146 6.86 -2.56 -6.87
C ILE A 146 6.83 -1.60 -8.07
N GLU A 147 7.68 -0.57 -8.02
CA GLU A 147 7.84 0.30 -9.17
C GLU A 147 8.58 -0.43 -10.30
N ARG A 148 8.00 -0.40 -11.50
CA ARG A 148 8.59 -0.98 -12.70
C ARG A 148 9.96 -0.39 -12.95
N ASN A 149 10.95 -1.26 -13.14
CA ASN A 149 12.26 -0.87 -13.61
C ASN A 149 12.43 -1.28 -15.08
N PHE A 150 12.37 -0.30 -15.98
CA PHE A 150 12.49 -0.52 -17.43
C PHE A 150 13.87 -1.00 -17.88
N ARG A 151 14.90 -0.87 -17.04
CA ARG A 151 16.29 -1.23 -17.41
C ARG A 151 16.65 -2.65 -16.99
N GLN A 152 16.08 -3.15 -15.90
CA GLN A 152 16.26 -4.53 -15.46
C GLN A 152 15.15 -4.93 -14.49
N ASN A 153 14.48 -6.05 -14.74
CA ASN A 153 13.38 -6.51 -13.89
C ASN A 153 13.92 -7.20 -12.63
N ILE A 154 13.95 -6.46 -11.53
CA ILE A 154 14.51 -6.91 -10.24
C ILE A 154 13.74 -8.10 -9.66
N THR A 155 12.46 -8.28 -10.04
CA THR A 155 11.65 -9.45 -9.63
C THR A 155 12.06 -10.76 -10.28
N GLN A 156 12.76 -10.70 -11.40
CA GLN A 156 13.20 -11.89 -12.12
C GLN A 156 14.63 -12.31 -11.75
N ASN A 157 15.39 -11.47 -11.04
CA ASN A 157 16.71 -11.82 -10.53
C ASN A 157 16.61 -12.29 -9.07
N SER A 158 16.92 -13.58 -8.82
CA SER A 158 16.97 -14.17 -7.49
C SER A 158 17.86 -13.39 -6.52
N ASN A 159 18.94 -12.77 -7.01
CA ASN A 159 19.98 -12.17 -6.17
C ASN A 159 19.56 -10.87 -5.48
N PHE A 160 18.58 -10.15 -6.05
CA PHE A 160 18.07 -8.88 -5.49
C PHE A 160 16.56 -8.88 -5.29
N GLY A 161 15.85 -9.92 -5.77
CA GLY A 161 14.40 -9.99 -5.69
C GLY A 161 13.91 -10.18 -4.25
N GLY A 162 14.55 -11.06 -3.47
CA GLY A 162 14.12 -11.35 -2.10
C GLY A 162 12.65 -11.76 -2.07
N ILE A 163 11.83 -11.09 -1.27
CA ILE A 163 10.37 -11.33 -1.23
C ILE A 163 9.65 -10.99 -2.54
N TYR A 164 10.28 -10.21 -3.43
CA TYR A 164 9.74 -9.88 -4.76
C TYR A 164 10.14 -10.88 -5.84
N ALA A 165 10.99 -11.85 -5.53
CA ALA A 165 11.35 -12.88 -6.50
C ALA A 165 10.14 -13.78 -6.78
N ALA A 166 10.10 -14.33 -8.00
CA ALA A 166 9.06 -15.29 -8.37
C ALA A 166 9.02 -16.45 -7.37
N ASN A 167 7.81 -16.83 -6.94
CA ASN A 167 7.54 -17.89 -5.96
C ASN A 167 8.05 -17.64 -4.52
N SER A 168 8.51 -16.42 -4.18
CA SER A 168 8.89 -16.10 -2.79
C SER A 168 7.69 -15.91 -1.87
N LEU A 169 6.59 -15.37 -2.39
CA LEU A 169 5.33 -15.19 -1.67
C LEU A 169 4.20 -15.83 -2.49
N PRO A 170 3.22 -16.48 -1.84
CA PRO A 170 2.04 -17.04 -2.51
C PRO A 170 1.00 -15.96 -2.87
N LEU A 171 1.46 -14.79 -3.33
CA LEU A 171 0.62 -13.65 -3.68
C LEU A 171 1.07 -13.00 -4.99
N ASN A 172 0.15 -12.32 -5.65
CA ASN A 172 0.44 -11.58 -6.86
C ASN A 172 1.17 -10.28 -6.53
N ILE A 173 2.41 -10.12 -6.99
CA ILE A 173 3.18 -8.88 -6.84
C ILE A 173 2.76 -7.90 -7.94
N ILE A 174 2.22 -6.75 -7.54
CA ILE A 174 1.72 -5.74 -8.46
C ILE A 174 2.88 -4.88 -8.97
N VAL A 175 3.20 -4.98 -10.25
CA VAL A 175 4.22 -4.14 -10.89
C VAL A 175 3.58 -2.87 -11.45
N VAL A 176 3.94 -1.71 -10.90
CA VAL A 176 3.33 -0.42 -11.23
C VAL A 176 4.23 0.45 -12.09
N ASP A 177 3.65 1.08 -13.11
CA ASP A 177 4.37 2.00 -14.00
C ASP A 177 4.16 3.47 -13.57
N ILE A 178 5.19 4.05 -12.94
CA ILE A 178 5.16 5.42 -12.39
C ILE A 178 6.00 6.36 -13.28
N SER A 179 6.17 6.03 -14.57
CA SER A 179 6.97 6.86 -15.48
C SER A 179 6.28 8.16 -15.89
N THR A 180 4.95 8.21 -15.90
CA THR A 180 4.16 9.38 -16.31
C THR A 180 2.89 9.53 -15.48
N GLU A 181 2.29 10.72 -15.46
CA GLU A 181 0.98 10.88 -14.82
C GLU A 181 -0.13 10.07 -15.52
N LYS A 182 -0.01 9.90 -16.84
CA LYS A 182 -0.95 9.09 -17.61
C LYS A 182 -0.89 7.62 -17.20
N SER A 183 0.29 7.03 -17.05
CA SER A 183 0.44 5.64 -16.63
C SER A 183 -0.08 5.40 -15.21
N ILE A 184 0.11 6.38 -14.31
CA ILE A 184 -0.48 6.36 -12.96
C ILE A 184 -2.01 6.37 -13.05
N ALA A 185 -2.60 7.27 -13.83
CA ALA A 185 -4.04 7.36 -13.99
C ALA A 185 -4.64 6.09 -14.63
N GLU A 186 -3.99 5.54 -15.65
CA GLU A 186 -4.39 4.28 -16.29
C GLU A 186 -4.37 3.11 -15.29
N PHE A 187 -3.35 3.03 -14.43
CA PHE A 187 -3.28 2.02 -13.38
C PHE A 187 -4.49 2.11 -12.43
N PHE A 188 -4.76 3.29 -11.86
CA PHE A 188 -5.87 3.48 -10.91
C PHE A 188 -7.27 3.35 -11.54
N ASN A 189 -7.38 3.56 -12.86
CA ASN A 189 -8.63 3.33 -13.60
C ASN A 189 -8.79 1.89 -14.11
N SER A 190 -7.79 1.03 -13.93
CA SER A 190 -7.84 -0.34 -14.46
C SER A 190 -8.77 -1.24 -13.64
N ALA A 191 -9.46 -2.16 -14.33
CA ALA A 191 -10.25 -3.20 -13.68
C ALA A 191 -9.38 -4.07 -12.75
N PHE A 192 -8.17 -4.41 -13.21
CA PHE A 192 -7.18 -5.16 -12.43
C PHE A 192 -6.89 -4.53 -11.05
N TRP A 193 -6.63 -3.23 -11.02
CA TRP A 193 -6.39 -2.52 -9.76
C TRP A 193 -7.62 -2.55 -8.87
N ASN A 194 -8.79 -2.21 -9.42
CA ASN A 194 -10.02 -2.15 -8.64
C ASN A 194 -10.37 -3.51 -8.02
N GLU A 195 -10.25 -4.61 -8.78
CA GLU A 195 -10.50 -5.96 -8.27
C GLU A 195 -9.49 -6.35 -7.19
N SER A 196 -8.18 -6.17 -7.46
CA SER A 196 -7.12 -6.51 -6.51
C SER A 196 -7.23 -5.73 -5.20
N PHE A 197 -7.57 -4.44 -5.29
CA PHE A 197 -7.71 -3.56 -4.13
C PHE A 197 -8.96 -3.89 -3.32
N MET A 198 -10.10 -4.15 -3.97
CA MET A 198 -11.32 -4.52 -3.28
C MET A 198 -11.24 -5.91 -2.63
N ASP A 199 -10.61 -6.87 -3.30
CA ASP A 199 -10.34 -8.19 -2.71
C ASP A 199 -9.48 -8.06 -1.44
N TRP A 200 -8.36 -7.33 -1.52
CA TRP A 200 -7.51 -7.08 -0.37
C TRP A 200 -8.24 -6.34 0.77
N ILE A 201 -9.09 -5.34 0.46
CA ILE A 201 -9.93 -4.68 1.47
C ILE A 201 -10.85 -5.71 2.16
N GLY A 202 -11.45 -6.62 1.40
CA GLY A 202 -12.29 -7.70 1.94
C GLY A 202 -11.51 -8.57 2.93
N GLN A 203 -10.29 -8.97 2.56
CA GLN A 203 -9.39 -9.74 3.44
C GLN A 203 -9.04 -8.96 4.73
N VAL A 204 -8.72 -7.66 4.62
CA VAL A 204 -8.42 -6.79 5.78
C VAL A 204 -9.61 -6.69 6.73
N ARG A 205 -10.82 -6.48 6.20
CA ARG A 205 -12.03 -6.42 7.01
C ARG A 205 -12.32 -7.75 7.70
N ASN A 206 -12.14 -8.86 7.00
CA ASN A 206 -12.29 -10.18 7.59
C ASN A 206 -11.26 -10.42 8.72
N ALA A 207 -10.00 -10.06 8.49
CA ALA A 207 -8.96 -10.16 9.51
C ALA A 207 -9.28 -9.31 10.75
N TYR A 208 -9.81 -8.10 10.56
CA TYR A 208 -10.29 -7.26 11.65
C TYR A 208 -11.44 -7.91 12.42
N THR A 209 -12.49 -8.36 11.72
CA THR A 209 -13.64 -9.05 12.34
C THR A 209 -13.19 -10.27 13.15
N ILE A 210 -12.39 -11.18 12.58
CA ILE A 210 -11.92 -12.39 13.26
C ILE A 210 -11.14 -12.07 14.54
N GLN A 211 -10.38 -10.97 14.56
CA GLN A 211 -9.54 -10.62 15.71
C GLN A 211 -10.23 -9.75 16.76
N THR A 212 -11.37 -9.13 16.43
CA THR A 212 -12.01 -8.12 17.31
C THR A 212 -13.44 -8.46 17.70
N GLU A 213 -14.16 -9.25 16.89
CA GLU A 213 -15.49 -9.71 17.27
C GLU A 213 -15.40 -10.80 18.34
N PRO A 214 -16.30 -10.78 19.33
CA PRO A 214 -16.38 -11.86 20.30
C PRO A 214 -16.78 -13.16 19.62
N ASP A 215 -16.24 -14.28 20.08
CA ASP A 215 -16.74 -15.60 19.68
C ASP A 215 -18.25 -15.65 19.93
N PHE A 216 -19.02 -15.88 18.86
CA PHE A 216 -20.46 -15.93 18.95
C PHE A 216 -20.88 -17.09 19.87
N LYS A 217 -21.39 -16.77 21.07
CA LYS A 217 -21.87 -17.76 22.02
C LYS A 217 -23.34 -18.04 21.80
N TYR A 218 -23.65 -19.29 21.45
CA TYR A 218 -25.00 -19.83 21.62
C TYR A 218 -25.25 -20.05 23.11
N GLU A 219 -25.72 -19.04 23.82
CA GLU A 219 -26.31 -19.23 25.15
C GLU A 219 -27.79 -18.82 25.07
N CYS A 220 -28.67 -19.76 25.39
CA CYS A 220 -30.11 -19.55 25.59
C CYS A 220 -30.39 -18.98 26.97
#